data_AF-K1S3G3-F1
#
_entry.id   AF-K1S3G3-F1
#
_cell.length_a   1.000
_cell.length_b   1.000
_cell.length_c   1.000
_cell.angle_alpha   90.00
_cell.angle_beta   90.00
_cell.angle_gamma   90.00
#
_symmetry.space_group_name_H-M   'P 1'
#
loop_
_entity.id
_entity.type
_entity.pdbx_description
1 polymer ?
#
loop_
_entity_poly.entity_id
_entity_poly.type
_entity_poly.pdbx_seq_one_letter_code
_entity_poly.pdbx_strand_id
1 'polypeptide(L)'
;MIQKLSVSLRLKIGIGEKIMANNECRKLPVGIQSFNVIREEGYLYVDKTDMVWKLANQGLKYNYLSRPRRFGKSVLVDTLQAYFEGRKELFEGLKIMELEKDWKQYPVIRFDM
;
A
#
# COMPACT_ATOMS: atom_id res chain seq x y z
N MET A 1 6.17 -22.19 -36.38
CA MET A 1 5.83 -23.00 -35.20
C MET A 1 5.70 -22.02 -34.02
N ILE A 2 4.56 -21.31 -33.94
CA ILE A 2 3.46 -21.51 -32.96
C ILE A 2 3.93 -21.11 -31.54
N GLN A 3 3.44 -20.11 -30.81
CA GLN A 3 2.33 -19.15 -30.93
C GLN A 3 2.63 -18.01 -29.94
N LYS A 4 2.77 -16.77 -30.44
CA LYS A 4 2.37 -15.56 -29.70
C LYS A 4 0.84 -15.48 -29.83
N LEU A 5 0.06 -15.87 -28.82
CA LEU A 5 -1.31 -15.40 -28.61
C LEU A 5 -1.90 -16.07 -27.36
N SER A 6 -2.03 -15.32 -26.27
CA SER A 6 -3.19 -15.48 -25.39
C SER A 6 -3.57 -14.10 -24.86
N VAL A 7 -4.04 -13.27 -25.80
CA VAL A 7 -5.07 -12.27 -25.49
C VAL A 7 -6.37 -13.04 -25.56
N SER A 8 -7.03 -13.27 -24.42
CA SER A 8 -8.48 -13.36 -24.27
C SER A 8 -8.84 -14.19 -23.04
N LEU A 9 -8.95 -13.53 -21.90
CA LEU A 9 -10.13 -13.77 -21.07
C LEU A 9 -10.89 -12.45 -20.97
N ARG A 10 -11.62 -12.12 -22.05
CA ARG A 10 -12.88 -11.41 -21.89
C ARG A 10 -13.75 -12.27 -20.98
N LEU A 11 -13.93 -11.87 -19.73
CA LEU A 11 -15.15 -12.13 -19.00
C LEU A 11 -15.83 -10.78 -18.75
N LYS A 12 -16.67 -10.36 -19.70
CA LYS A 12 -17.84 -9.55 -19.35
C LYS A 12 -18.91 -10.53 -18.86
N ILE A 13 -18.95 -10.77 -17.55
CA ILE A 13 -20.15 -11.25 -16.87
C ILE A 13 -20.24 -10.39 -15.61
N GLY A 14 -21.37 -9.72 -15.45
CA GLY A 14 -21.55 -8.70 -14.43
C GLY A 14 -21.49 -9.23 -13.00
N ILE A 15 -21.44 -8.25 -12.09
CA ILE A 15 -21.63 -8.35 -10.65
C ILE A 15 -20.43 -8.95 -9.90
N GLY A 16 -19.59 -8.06 -9.40
CA GLY A 16 -18.71 -8.32 -8.25
C GLY A 16 -17.48 -9.15 -8.54
N GLU A 17 -16.51 -8.61 -9.28
CA GLU A 17 -15.11 -9.01 -9.11
C GLU A 17 -14.66 -8.61 -7.70
N LYS A 18 -14.92 -9.48 -6.71
CA LYS A 18 -14.01 -9.62 -5.58
C LYS A 18 -12.65 -9.88 -6.21
N ILE A 19 -11.72 -8.94 -6.07
CA ILE A 19 -10.33 -9.10 -6.45
C ILE A 19 -9.84 -10.37 -5.75
N MET A 20 -9.84 -11.49 -6.48
CA MET A 20 -9.32 -12.75 -5.99
C MET A 20 -7.83 -12.50 -5.82
N ALA A 21 -7.34 -12.57 -4.58
CA ALA A 21 -5.92 -12.55 -4.34
C ALA A 21 -5.30 -13.67 -5.17
N ASN A 22 -4.56 -13.33 -6.24
CA ASN A 22 -3.73 -14.29 -6.93
C ASN A 22 -2.85 -14.96 -5.87
N ASN A 23 -3.15 -16.23 -5.59
CA ASN A 23 -2.41 -17.13 -4.69
C ASN A 23 -1.09 -17.58 -5.35
N GLU A 24 -0.51 -16.75 -6.21
CA GLU A 24 0.88 -16.89 -6.61
C GLU A 24 1.75 -16.60 -5.38
N CYS A 25 2.85 -17.34 -5.23
CA CYS A 25 3.76 -17.21 -4.10
C CYS A 25 4.44 -15.83 -4.13
N ARG A 26 3.76 -14.81 -3.57
CA ARG A 26 4.29 -13.44 -3.49
C ARG A 26 5.53 -13.45 -2.61
N LYS A 27 6.58 -12.77 -3.06
CA LYS A 27 7.82 -12.64 -2.31
C LYS A 27 7.55 -11.91 -0.99
N LEU A 28 8.14 -12.41 0.09
CA LEU A 28 8.15 -11.69 1.37
C LEU A 28 9.14 -10.52 1.28
N PRO A 29 8.79 -9.32 1.77
CA PRO A 29 9.67 -8.16 1.74
C PRO A 29 10.73 -8.23 2.85
N VAL A 30 11.60 -9.26 2.82
CA VAL A 30 12.64 -9.45 3.82
C VAL A 30 13.74 -8.40 3.63
N GLY A 31 13.92 -7.54 4.63
CA GLY A 31 14.92 -6.45 4.57
C GLY A 31 14.47 -5.21 3.81
N ILE A 32 13.33 -5.28 3.11
CA ILE A 32 12.75 -4.15 2.37
C ILE A 32 11.89 -3.34 3.32
N GLN A 33 12.21 -2.05 3.43
CA GLN A 33 11.50 -1.11 4.31
C GLN A 33 10.74 -0.03 3.54
N SER A 34 10.92 0.04 2.22
CA SER A 34 10.22 1.01 1.38
C SER A 34 8.85 0.48 0.98
N PHE A 35 7.82 1.26 1.28
CA PHE A 35 6.45 0.98 0.87
C PHE A 35 6.32 1.01 -0.67
N ASN A 36 6.96 1.96 -1.34
CA ASN A 36 6.94 2.05 -2.81
C ASN A 36 7.43 0.75 -3.45
N VAL A 37 8.63 0.30 -3.05
CA VAL A 37 9.23 -0.96 -3.56
C VAL A 37 8.31 -2.15 -3.31
N ILE A 38 7.72 -2.23 -2.11
CA ILE A 38 6.77 -3.30 -1.76
C ILE A 38 5.57 -3.33 -2.73
N ARG A 39 5.05 -2.15 -3.10
CA ARG A 39 3.87 -2.02 -3.94
C ARG A 39 4.19 -2.23 -5.43
N GLU A 40 5.24 -1.59 -5.93
CA GLU A 40 5.64 -1.62 -7.34
C GLU A 40 6.18 -2.99 -7.77
N GLU A 41 6.99 -3.64 -6.93
CA GLU A 41 7.56 -4.97 -7.23
C GLU A 41 6.63 -6.13 -6.84
N GLY A 42 5.41 -5.84 -6.35
CA GLY A 42 4.40 -6.86 -6.06
C GLY A 42 4.71 -7.78 -4.87
N TYR A 43 5.45 -7.29 -3.87
CA TYR A 43 5.69 -8.06 -2.63
C TYR A 43 4.40 -8.27 -1.84
N LEU A 44 4.42 -9.26 -0.95
CA LEU A 44 3.35 -9.43 0.02
C LEU A 44 3.32 -8.24 0.99
N TYR A 45 2.23 -7.49 0.94
CA TYR A 45 1.94 -6.40 1.86
C TYR A 45 0.69 -6.74 2.68
N VAL A 46 0.80 -6.64 4.01
CA VAL A 46 -0.35 -6.75 4.91
C VAL A 46 -0.97 -5.38 5.03
N ASP A 47 -2.19 -5.22 4.50
CA ASP A 47 -2.89 -3.94 4.50
C ASP A 47 -3.22 -3.48 5.93
N LYS A 48 -2.66 -2.32 6.30
CA LYS A 48 -2.95 -1.58 7.54
C LYS A 48 -3.25 -0.11 7.25
N THR A 49 -3.68 0.18 6.03
CA THR A 49 -3.81 1.57 5.55
C THR A 49 -5.03 2.29 6.15
N ASP A 50 -5.99 1.56 6.72
CA ASP A 50 -7.03 2.15 7.56
C ASP A 50 -6.47 2.77 8.85
N MET A 51 -5.43 2.18 9.44
CA MET A 51 -4.73 2.78 10.57
C MET A 51 -3.98 4.05 10.14
N VAL A 52 -3.37 4.05 8.96
CA VAL A 52 -2.69 5.24 8.39
C VAL A 52 -3.69 6.39 8.26
N TRP A 53 -4.85 6.13 7.67
CA TRP A 53 -5.92 7.13 7.54
C TRP A 53 -6.40 7.66 8.89
N LYS A 54 -6.62 6.76 9.87
CA LYS A 54 -7.01 7.15 11.24
C LYS A 54 -5.93 7.99 11.92
N LEU A 55 -4.66 7.64 11.77
CA LEU A 55 -3.55 8.42 12.34
C LEU A 55 -3.47 9.82 11.74
N ALA A 56 -3.72 9.96 10.44
CA ALA A 56 -3.67 11.25 9.76
C ALA A 56 -4.89 12.13 10.08
N ASN A 57 -6.10 11.56 10.13
CA ASN A 57 -7.35 12.33 10.21
C ASN A 57 -7.99 12.37 11.60
N GLN A 58 -7.73 11.35 12.43
CA GLN A 58 -8.33 11.18 13.77
C GLN A 58 -7.26 11.00 14.86
N GLY A 59 -5.99 11.08 14.50
CA GLY A 59 -4.88 10.83 15.40
C GLY A 59 -4.76 11.91 16.48
N LEU A 60 -4.11 11.53 17.58
CA LEU A 60 -3.71 12.50 18.59
C LEU A 60 -2.62 13.42 18.01
N LYS A 61 -2.47 14.62 18.60
CA LYS A 61 -1.45 15.61 18.22
C LYS A 61 -0.04 15.01 18.17
N TYR A 62 0.23 13.98 18.98
CA TYR A 62 1.48 13.24 19.02
C TYR A 62 1.22 11.74 18.93
N ASN A 63 1.84 11.08 17.96
CA ASN A 63 1.75 9.63 17.78
C ASN A 63 3.12 9.00 18.11
N TYR A 64 3.17 8.16 19.13
CA TYR A 64 4.38 7.44 19.53
C TYR A 64 4.33 5.98 19.10
N LEU A 65 5.30 5.56 18.29
CA LEU A 65 5.45 4.18 17.85
C LEU A 65 6.51 3.48 18.71
N SER A 66 6.06 2.71 19.71
CA SER A 66 6.93 1.98 20.67
C SER A 66 7.91 1.05 19.95
N ARG A 67 9.08 0.72 20.54
CA ARG A 67 10.29 0.15 19.88
C ARG A 67 10.49 -1.40 19.85
N PRO A 68 9.50 -2.28 19.56
CA PRO A 68 9.84 -3.66 19.17
C PRO A 68 10.64 -3.73 17.86
N ARG A 69 11.76 -4.47 17.82
CA ARG A 69 12.62 -4.59 16.63
C ARG A 69 11.88 -5.34 15.50
N ARG A 70 12.06 -4.90 14.25
CA ARG A 70 11.47 -5.50 13.03
C ARG A 70 9.93 -5.50 12.96
N PHE A 71 9.26 -4.66 13.74
CA PHE A 71 7.79 -4.57 13.74
C PHE A 71 7.20 -3.78 12.56
N GLY A 72 8.00 -3.40 11.56
CA GLY A 72 7.51 -2.67 10.38
C GLY A 72 7.24 -1.17 10.60
N LYS A 73 7.82 -0.56 11.65
CA LYS A 73 7.70 0.89 11.89
C LYS A 73 8.26 1.74 10.75
N SER A 74 9.41 1.35 10.18
CA SER A 74 9.97 2.07 9.04
C SER A 74 9.04 2.02 7.84
N VAL A 75 8.46 0.86 7.54
CA VAL A 75 7.46 0.70 6.47
C VAL A 75 6.23 1.56 6.72
N LEU A 76 5.76 1.63 7.97
CA LEU A 76 4.62 2.48 8.34
C LEU A 76 4.93 3.98 8.12
N VAL A 77 6.12 4.44 8.51
CA VAL A 77 6.56 5.82 8.27
C VAL A 77 6.66 6.10 6.76
N ASP A 78 7.18 5.15 5.99
CA ASP A 78 7.25 5.25 4.53
C ASP A 78 5.85 5.29 3.88
N THR A 79 4.91 4.52 4.43
CA THR A 79 3.50 4.51 4.00
C THR A 79 2.83 5.86 4.31
N LEU A 80 3.09 6.44 5.49
CA LEU A 80 2.60 7.77 5.86
C LEU A 80 3.18 8.84 4.92
N GLN A 81 4.48 8.77 4.62
CA GLN A 81 5.12 9.65 3.66
C GLN A 81 4.42 9.57 2.29
N ALA A 82 4.24 8.37 1.74
CA ALA A 82 3.55 8.18 0.46
C ALA A 82 2.11 8.71 0.46
N TYR A 83 1.40 8.55 1.59
CA TYR A 83 0.05 9.06 1.76
C TYR A 83 0.00 10.59 1.75
N PHE A 84 0.86 11.27 2.53
CA PHE A 84 0.91 12.73 2.57
C PHE A 84 1.47 13.36 1.30
N GLU A 85 2.36 12.68 0.58
CA GLU A 85 2.81 13.06 -0.76
C GLU A 85 1.71 12.86 -1.83
N GLY A 86 0.60 12.20 -1.47
CA GLY A 86 -0.55 11.97 -2.36
C GLY A 86 -0.28 10.95 -3.48
N ARG A 87 0.63 9.99 -3.28
CA ARG A 87 0.92 8.89 -4.23
C ARG A 87 -0.19 7.83 -4.24
N LYS A 88 -1.36 8.22 -4.76
CA LYS A 88 -2.59 7.41 -4.78
C LYS A 88 -2.42 6.05 -5.44
N GLU A 89 -1.63 5.98 -6.50
CA GLU A 89 -1.32 4.78 -7.28
C GLU A 89 -0.78 3.62 -6.41
N LEU A 90 -0.02 3.94 -5.37
CA LEU A 90 0.54 2.94 -4.46
C LEU A 90 -0.51 2.32 -3.53
N PHE A 91 -1.67 2.97 -3.39
CA PHE A 91 -2.73 2.54 -2.51
C PHE A 91 -3.85 1.78 -3.22
N GLU A 92 -3.75 1.59 -4.54
CA GLU A 92 -4.75 0.83 -5.29
C GLU A 92 -4.97 -0.58 -4.71
N GLY A 93 -6.24 -0.92 -4.49
CA GLY A 93 -6.64 -2.19 -3.86
C GLY A 93 -6.40 -2.28 -2.35
N LEU A 94 -6.00 -1.19 -1.69
CA LEU A 94 -5.90 -1.10 -0.23
C LEU A 94 -7.09 -0.34 0.36
N LYS A 95 -7.40 -0.61 1.64
CA LYS A 95 -8.56 -0.08 2.34
C LYS A 95 -8.62 1.44 2.41
N ILE A 96 -7.47 2.13 2.42
CA ILE A 96 -7.45 3.60 2.43
C ILE A 96 -8.07 4.24 1.19
N MET A 97 -8.13 3.55 0.05
CA MET A 97 -8.81 4.05 -1.15
C MET A 97 -10.32 4.24 -0.94
N GLU A 98 -10.91 3.47 -0.03
CA GLU A 98 -12.31 3.61 0.33
C GLU A 98 -12.55 4.78 1.30
N LEU A 99 -11.56 5.07 2.15
CA LEU A 99 -11.63 6.07 3.22
C LEU A 99 -11.23 7.47 2.75
N GLU A 100 -10.13 7.58 2.01
CA GLU A 100 -9.57 8.85 1.52
C GLU A 100 -10.25 9.30 0.23
N LYS A 101 -10.75 10.54 0.22
CA LYS A 101 -11.46 11.14 -0.92
C LYS A 101 -10.73 12.32 -1.54
N ASP A 102 -10.04 13.10 -0.73
CA ASP A 102 -9.47 14.38 -1.17
C ASP A 102 -8.08 14.20 -1.78
N TRP A 103 -7.30 13.22 -1.31
CA TRP A 103 -5.92 12.94 -1.78
C TRP A 103 -5.06 14.21 -1.86
N LYS A 104 -5.12 15.03 -0.79
CA LYS A 104 -4.36 16.28 -0.69
C LYS A 104 -2.86 15.98 -0.62
N GLN A 105 -2.10 16.76 -1.38
CA GLN A 105 -0.64 16.68 -1.40
C GLN A 105 -0.05 17.67 -0.40
N TYR A 106 0.90 17.20 0.38
CA TYR A 106 1.64 17.98 1.36
C TYR A 106 3.14 17.80 1.15
N PRO A 107 3.95 18.86 1.34
CA PRO A 107 5.40 18.69 1.42
C PRO A 107 5.74 17.86 2.67
N VAL A 108 6.39 16.71 2.47
CA VAL A 108 6.82 15.83 3.57
C VAL A 108 8.30 16.05 3.84
N ILE A 109 8.61 16.43 5.08
CA ILE A 109 9.99 16.55 5.56
C ILE A 109 10.27 15.34 6.45
N ARG A 110 11.21 14.51 6.03
CA ARG A 110 11.68 13.36 6.79
C ARG A 110 13.06 13.65 7.35
N PHE A 111 13.17 13.64 8.67
CA PHE A 111 14.46 13.65 9.34
C PHE A 111 14.91 12.20 9.54
N ASP A 112 15.98 11.81 8.87
CA ASP A 112 16.77 10.66 9.29
C ASP A 112 17.96 11.15 10.13
N MET A 113 18.48 10.25 10.95
CA MET A 113 19.68 10.44 11.76
C MET A 113 20.56 9.22 11.57
#